data_AF-A0AA38ILL8-F1
#
_entry.id   AF-A0AA38ILL8-F1
#
_cell.length_a   1.000
_cell.length_b   1.000
_cell.length_c   1.000
_cell.angle_alpha   90.00
_cell.angle_beta   90.00
_cell.angle_gamma   90.00
#
_symmetry.space_group_name_H-M   'P 1'
#
loop_
_entity.id
_entity.type
_entity.pdbx_description
1 polymer ?
#
loop_
_entity_poly.entity_id
_entity_poly.type
_entity_poly.pdbx_seq_one_letter_code
_entity_poly.pdbx_strand_id
1 'polypeptide(L)'
;MVTAWNEDTPAGLQKKFYQISAYELAWRGGEAANCLLHYFKIEKNNKGEETGRIECNSVFSKTTQGVAKPLANSKWLIANKDDLNICPVRLFKKLSSKRTTNITTERFFLTPNPQWQNDNSPWYKNCPVGKNEIGKWTKLAAEKIGLDVCNINITNHSNRATAVSHLAKSGLDEQQIIKITGHASTSSLAPYLEIDTEHHEQIIKKMRLQEKESNTVVSATNELQAKASSNKYKKIHSSVWSQFENFCSERNYILQASTTPEEISNILMDYAYNMKKVDGSDYKESCVKTMWNVTAKLVQEKFFNEYQISINPFNDLCFKKARNARDSKRRELQAQADKRKVSSVALTEEELMKIKNFKTAQGGNHRLEDSKWLTTNKADLHMCPVRVLTLLLSKRTPNITCERLFLTVNPYWKKSSSSAWYKNTPIGRNEINKWTRCAAEEIGIDTKKVKITNHSTRSTVVSHLVKAGISEHQLIKITGHKNATSLKPYLKVDQEHHKKLWIICRVALLHKMLL
;
A
#
# COMPACT_ATOMS: atom_id res chain seq x y z
N MET A 1 4.18 0.56 35.03
CA MET A 1 5.55 0.70 35.59
C MET A 1 5.70 1.93 36.50
N VAL A 2 5.15 3.10 36.15
CA VAL A 2 5.38 4.36 36.90
C VAL A 2 4.68 4.42 38.27
N THR A 3 3.50 3.80 38.40
CA THR A 3 2.73 3.73 39.66
C THR A 3 3.35 2.84 40.73
N ALA A 4 4.36 2.04 40.38
CA ALA A 4 5.00 1.09 41.29
C ALA A 4 5.99 1.74 42.27
N TRP A 5 6.29 3.04 42.12
CA TRP A 5 7.32 3.74 42.88
C TRP A 5 6.74 4.88 43.73
N ASN A 6 6.99 4.83 45.04
CA ASN A 6 6.59 5.87 45.98
C ASN A 6 7.55 7.07 45.88
N GLU A 7 7.06 8.20 45.40
CA GLU A 7 7.83 9.43 45.21
C GLU A 7 8.19 10.18 46.51
N ASP A 8 7.66 9.73 47.65
CA ASP A 8 7.99 10.26 48.98
C ASP A 8 9.13 9.51 49.65
N THR A 9 9.79 8.61 48.90
CA THR A 9 11.04 7.96 49.33
C THR A 9 12.20 8.36 48.42
N PRO A 10 13.44 8.45 48.91
CA PRO A 10 14.59 8.84 48.08
C PRO A 10 14.83 7.90 46.89
N ALA A 11 14.66 6.59 47.11
CA ALA A 11 14.80 5.57 46.08
C ALA A 11 13.63 5.59 45.08
N GLY A 12 12.39 5.69 45.58
CA GLY A 12 11.21 5.68 44.73
C GLY A 12 11.10 6.93 43.86
N LEU A 13 11.45 8.12 44.36
CA LEU A 13 11.48 9.36 43.57
C LEU A 13 12.41 9.24 42.35
N GLN A 14 13.65 8.78 42.56
CA GLN A 14 14.62 8.61 41.47
C GLN A 14 14.18 7.56 40.46
N LYS A 15 13.70 6.40 40.92
CA LYS A 15 13.23 5.32 40.04
C LYS A 15 11.98 5.73 39.26
N LYS A 16 11.05 6.47 39.89
CA LYS A 16 9.85 7.01 39.24
C LYS A 16 10.23 8.00 38.14
N PHE A 17 11.06 8.99 38.46
CA PHE A 17 11.55 9.95 37.47
C PHE A 17 12.26 9.24 36.32
N TYR A 18 13.17 8.30 36.63
CA TYR A 18 13.90 7.54 35.64
C TYR A 18 12.98 6.82 34.65
N GLN A 19 11.92 6.15 35.11
CA GLN A 19 11.04 5.41 34.19
C GLN A 19 10.34 6.33 33.19
N ILE A 20 9.87 7.49 33.66
CA ILE A 20 9.22 8.49 32.81
C ILE A 20 10.24 9.11 31.85
N SER A 21 11.35 9.61 32.39
CA SER A 21 12.36 10.31 31.60
C SER A 21 13.08 9.39 30.61
N ALA A 22 13.33 8.12 30.96
CA ALA A 22 13.94 7.15 30.05
C ALA A 22 13.06 6.87 28.83
N TYR A 23 11.74 6.87 29.01
CA TYR A 23 10.76 6.74 27.93
C TYR A 23 10.67 8.02 27.11
N GLU A 24 10.39 9.17 27.73
CA GLU A 24 10.19 10.43 27.01
C GLU A 24 11.44 10.94 26.28
N LEU A 25 12.61 10.81 26.90
CA LEU A 25 13.90 11.17 26.30
C LEU A 25 14.48 10.06 25.43
N ALA A 26 13.81 8.89 25.37
CA ALA A 26 14.28 7.70 24.69
C ALA A 26 15.76 7.41 25.02
N TRP A 27 16.12 7.34 26.31
CA TRP A 27 17.53 7.25 26.73
C TRP A 27 18.24 6.02 26.17
N ARG A 28 19.50 6.17 25.76
CA ARG A 28 20.36 5.03 25.39
C ARG A 28 20.86 4.30 26.62
N GLY A 29 21.31 3.05 26.42
CA GLY A 29 22.01 2.27 27.44
C GLY A 29 23.23 3.04 27.95
N GLY A 30 23.17 3.48 29.21
CA GLY A 30 24.22 4.25 29.88
C GLY A 30 24.00 5.77 29.95
N GLU A 31 23.12 6.37 29.14
CA GLU A 31 22.86 7.83 29.17
C GLU A 31 22.41 8.29 30.57
N ALA A 32 21.50 7.54 31.19
CA ALA A 32 21.02 7.84 32.54
C ALA A 32 22.12 7.73 33.62
N ALA A 33 23.00 6.73 33.51
CA ALA A 33 24.06 6.52 34.49
C ALA A 33 25.15 7.61 34.41
N ASN A 34 25.34 8.20 33.23
CA ASN A 34 26.29 9.28 32.99
C ASN A 34 25.65 10.67 33.04
N CYS A 35 24.35 10.76 33.37
CA CYS A 35 23.60 12.00 33.35
C CYS A 35 24.10 12.96 34.43
N LEU A 36 24.34 14.22 34.04
CA LEU A 36 24.77 15.31 34.92
C LEU A 36 23.63 16.28 35.15
N LEU A 37 23.59 16.91 36.33
CA LEU A 37 22.55 17.87 36.69
C LEU A 37 22.50 19.06 35.72
N HIS A 38 23.65 19.58 35.31
CA HIS A 38 23.74 20.73 34.40
C HIS A 38 23.33 20.41 32.95
N TYR A 39 23.09 19.14 32.61
CA TYR A 39 22.52 18.77 31.31
C TYR A 39 21.04 19.15 31.18
N PHE A 40 20.37 19.45 32.29
CA PHE A 40 18.99 19.89 32.32
C PHE A 40 18.91 21.41 32.45
N LYS A 41 18.28 22.06 31.46
CA LYS A 41 18.05 23.51 31.46
C LYS A 41 16.55 23.77 31.38
N ILE A 42 16.02 24.46 32.39
CA ILE A 42 14.62 24.87 32.41
C ILE A 42 14.44 26.01 31.39
N GLU A 43 13.55 25.82 30.43
CA GLU A 43 13.24 26.82 29.42
C GLU A 43 12.39 27.94 30.06
N LYS A 44 12.81 29.18 29.82
CA LYS A 44 12.11 30.39 30.22
C LYS A 44 11.68 31.16 28.99
N ASN A 45 10.49 31.75 29.02
CA ASN A 45 10.00 32.63 27.97
C ASN A 45 10.72 33.99 28.01
N ASN A 46 10.41 34.87 27.06
CA ASN A 46 11.00 36.21 26.99
C ASN A 46 10.71 37.10 28.22
N LYS A 47 9.74 36.71 29.06
CA LYS A 47 9.38 37.38 30.33
C LYS A 47 10.08 36.77 31.55
N GLY A 48 10.92 35.74 31.36
CA GLY A 48 11.60 35.03 32.43
C GLY A 48 10.75 33.96 33.14
N GLU A 49 9.52 33.72 32.69
CA GLU A 49 8.62 32.72 33.25
C GLU A 49 8.94 31.34 32.66
N GLU A 50 8.86 30.30 33.48
CA GLU A 50 9.12 28.93 33.03
C GLU A 50 8.04 28.44 32.06
N THR A 51 8.45 27.90 30.91
CA THR A 51 7.51 27.39 29.89
C THR A 51 6.92 26.02 30.23
N GLY A 52 7.44 25.38 31.27
CA GLY A 52 7.14 23.98 31.60
C GLY A 52 7.88 22.98 30.70
N ARG A 53 8.95 23.40 30.02
CA ARG A 53 9.84 22.51 29.26
C ARG A 53 11.24 22.49 29.85
N ILE A 54 11.87 21.33 29.83
CA ILE A 54 13.26 21.16 30.27
C ILE A 54 14.05 20.58 29.11
N GLU A 55 15.04 21.34 28.64
CA GLU A 55 16.02 20.88 27.67
C GLU A 55 16.98 19.90 28.37
N CYS A 56 17.22 18.74 27.76
CA CYS A 56 18.17 17.74 28.20
C CYS A 56 19.19 17.48 27.08
N ASN A 57 20.42 17.97 27.27
CA ASN A 57 21.51 17.76 26.32
C ASN A 57 22.61 16.91 26.96
N SER A 58 22.54 15.59 26.76
CA SER A 58 23.62 14.69 27.18
C SER A 58 24.79 14.80 26.20
N VAL A 59 26.02 14.96 26.68
CA VAL A 59 27.19 15.16 25.81
C VAL A 59 27.74 13.85 25.20
N PHE A 60 27.30 12.68 25.66
CA PHE A 60 27.90 11.40 25.28
C PHE A 60 26.93 10.45 24.56
N SER A 61 27.30 10.02 23.35
CA SER A 61 26.70 8.86 22.66
C SER A 61 27.82 7.90 22.21
N LYS A 62 27.50 6.62 22.06
CA LYS A 62 28.41 5.46 21.88
C LYS A 62 29.57 5.57 20.86
N THR A 63 29.66 6.61 20.03
CA THR A 63 30.47 6.62 18.79
C THR A 63 31.58 7.68 18.73
N THR A 64 31.87 8.44 19.79
CA THR A 64 32.99 9.39 19.77
C THR A 64 34.25 8.78 20.39
N GLN A 65 35.01 8.02 19.60
CA GLN A 65 36.45 7.97 19.79
C GLN A 65 37.01 9.31 19.31
N GLY A 66 37.32 10.21 20.25
CA GLY A 66 37.80 11.57 19.97
C GLY A 66 36.75 12.65 20.28
N VAL A 67 37.21 13.66 21.04
CA VAL A 67 36.58 14.93 21.46
C VAL A 67 35.04 14.93 21.60
N ALA A 68 34.57 15.18 22.83
CA ALA A 68 33.17 15.32 23.19
C ALA A 68 32.42 16.32 22.29
N LYS A 69 31.69 15.83 21.29
CA LYS A 69 30.76 16.63 20.49
C LYS A 69 29.35 16.49 21.08
N PRO A 70 28.62 17.60 21.29
CA PRO A 70 27.22 17.54 21.73
C PRO A 70 26.41 16.69 20.76
N LEU A 71 25.37 16.00 21.27
CA LEU A 71 24.39 15.38 20.39
C LEU A 71 23.79 16.46 19.46
N ALA A 72 23.57 16.11 18.20
CA ALA A 72 23.15 17.05 17.16
C ALA A 72 21.82 17.78 17.47
N ASN A 73 21.02 17.28 18.41
CA ASN A 73 19.80 17.92 18.91
C ASN A 73 19.60 17.63 20.39
N SER A 74 19.19 18.65 21.15
CA SER A 74 18.75 18.50 22.53
C SER A 74 17.40 17.77 22.62
N LYS A 75 17.26 16.92 23.64
CA LYS A 75 16.01 16.24 23.97
C LYS A 75 15.21 17.08 24.95
N TRP A 76 13.91 16.82 25.09
CA TRP A 76 13.03 17.69 25.89
C TRP A 76 12.09 16.88 26.78
N LEU A 77 11.97 17.29 28.04
CA LEU A 77 10.87 16.91 28.92
C LEU A 77 9.80 17.99 28.87
N ILE A 78 8.53 17.58 28.88
CA ILE A 78 7.39 18.49 28.80
C ILE A 78 6.52 18.27 30.04
N ALA A 79 6.04 19.36 30.66
CA ALA A 79 5.13 19.26 31.79
C ALA A 79 3.84 18.54 31.38
N ASN A 80 3.52 17.45 32.08
CA ASN A 80 2.23 16.78 31.95
C ASN A 80 1.21 17.56 32.79
N LYS A 81 0.25 18.19 32.11
CA LYS A 81 -0.84 18.95 32.74
C LYS A 81 -2.05 18.09 33.08
N ASP A 82 -2.19 16.94 32.42
CA ASP A 82 -3.32 16.03 32.57
C ASP A 82 -3.16 15.15 33.80
N ASP A 83 -1.93 14.71 34.09
CA ASP A 83 -1.62 13.94 35.29
C ASP A 83 -0.31 14.42 35.95
N LEU A 84 -0.48 15.13 37.07
CA LEU A 84 0.63 15.63 37.88
C LEU A 84 1.47 14.49 38.48
N ASN A 85 0.88 13.32 38.79
CA ASN A 85 1.61 12.22 39.42
C ASN A 85 2.71 11.65 38.51
N ILE A 86 2.56 11.74 37.20
CA ILE A 86 3.54 11.30 36.21
C ILE A 86 4.26 12.46 35.51
N CYS A 87 4.05 13.71 35.96
CA CYS A 87 4.67 14.87 35.34
C CYS A 87 6.21 14.88 35.53
N PRO A 88 6.99 14.77 34.44
CA PRO A 88 8.45 14.68 34.52
C PRO A 88 9.08 15.97 35.03
N VAL A 89 8.53 17.13 34.66
CA VAL A 89 9.02 18.45 35.09
C VAL A 89 8.81 18.65 36.58
N ARG A 90 7.65 18.24 37.12
CA ARG A 90 7.38 18.28 38.56
C ARG A 90 8.33 17.36 39.32
N LEU A 91 8.49 16.12 38.86
CA LEU A 91 9.38 15.13 39.47
C LEU A 91 10.84 15.57 39.43
N PHE A 92 11.29 16.17 38.32
CA PHE A 92 12.63 16.76 38.21
C PHE A 92 12.85 17.84 39.27
N LYS A 93 11.91 18.79 39.41
CA LYS A 93 12.00 19.85 40.41
C LYS A 93 12.00 19.29 41.84
N LYS A 94 11.13 18.31 42.14
CA LYS A 94 11.10 17.62 43.43
C LYS A 94 12.45 16.95 43.71
N LEU A 95 13.00 16.21 42.74
CA LEU A 95 14.30 15.54 42.88
C LEU A 95 15.45 16.54 43.09
N SER A 96 15.48 17.62 42.31
CA SER A 96 16.49 18.69 42.46
C SER A 96 16.40 19.39 43.82
N SER A 97 15.19 19.65 44.32
CA SER A 97 14.98 20.27 45.65
C SER A 97 15.46 19.41 46.82
N LYS A 98 15.54 18.08 46.63
CA LYS A 98 16.03 17.14 47.63
C LYS A 98 17.56 17.00 47.62
N ARG A 99 18.26 17.70 46.73
CA ARG A 99 19.73 17.79 46.76
C ARG A 99 20.14 18.91 47.72
N THR A 100 20.82 18.54 48.79
CA THR A 100 21.42 19.49 49.75
C THR A 100 22.72 20.09 49.23
N THR A 101 23.14 21.22 49.80
CA THR A 101 24.41 21.91 49.50
C THR A 101 25.66 21.04 49.69
N ASN A 102 25.61 20.03 50.56
CA ASN A 102 26.72 19.10 50.83
C ASN A 102 27.04 18.13 49.67
N ILE A 103 26.23 18.11 48.60
CA ILE A 103 26.45 17.24 47.44
C ILE A 103 27.33 17.98 46.43
N THR A 104 28.59 17.57 46.32
CA THR A 104 29.55 18.15 45.38
C THR A 104 29.57 17.44 44.02
N THR A 105 29.05 16.21 43.93
CA THR A 105 28.99 15.52 42.63
C THR A 105 27.93 16.10 41.72
N GLU A 106 28.28 16.27 40.45
CA GLU A 106 27.33 16.71 39.41
C GLU A 106 26.44 15.59 38.87
N ARG A 107 26.68 14.33 39.26
CA ARG A 107 25.86 13.19 38.80
C ARG A 107 24.42 13.36 39.23
N PHE A 108 23.50 13.08 38.30
CA PHE A 108 22.09 13.36 38.54
C PHE A 108 21.46 12.38 39.54
N PHE A 109 21.71 11.08 39.40
CA PHE A 109 21.21 10.05 40.32
C PHE A 109 22.21 9.77 41.44
N LEU A 110 21.73 9.83 42.69
CA LEU A 110 22.51 9.73 43.92
C LEU A 110 22.07 8.55 44.79
N THR A 111 23.01 7.98 45.54
CA THR A 111 22.74 6.88 46.44
C THR A 111 21.84 7.37 47.59
N PRO A 112 20.64 6.75 47.81
CA PRO A 112 19.79 7.04 48.96
C PRO A 112 20.55 6.95 50.28
N ASN A 113 20.31 7.90 51.17
CA ASN A 113 20.81 7.82 52.54
C ASN A 113 19.94 6.82 53.34
N PRO A 114 20.47 5.74 53.95
CA PRO A 114 19.68 4.84 54.79
C PRO A 114 19.01 5.54 55.97
N GLN A 115 19.63 6.61 56.49
CA GLN A 115 19.13 7.39 57.63
C GLN A 115 18.23 8.56 57.21
N TRP A 116 17.70 8.58 55.99
CA TRP A 116 16.89 9.68 55.46
C TRP A 116 15.61 9.98 56.25
N GLN A 117 15.15 9.03 57.08
CA GLN A 117 13.96 9.18 57.94
C GLN A 117 14.28 9.91 59.25
N ASN A 118 15.55 10.02 59.62
CA ASN A 118 15.95 10.73 60.84
C ASN A 118 15.78 12.24 60.65
N ASP A 119 15.48 12.95 61.73
CA ASP A 119 15.36 14.42 61.70
C ASP A 119 16.63 15.06 61.12
N ASN A 120 16.44 16.05 60.25
CA ASN A 120 17.49 16.81 59.55
C ASN A 120 18.44 15.98 58.68
N SER A 121 18.19 14.68 58.45
CA SER A 121 19.05 13.87 57.61
C SER A 121 18.76 14.10 56.11
N PRO A 122 19.81 14.28 55.28
CA PRO A 122 19.63 14.46 53.85
C PRO A 122 19.09 13.18 53.21
N TRP A 123 18.31 13.34 52.14
CA TRP A 123 17.75 12.22 51.38
C TRP A 123 18.81 11.39 50.64
N TYR A 124 19.89 12.04 50.21
CA TYR A 124 20.91 11.47 49.35
C TYR A 124 22.30 11.66 49.94
N LYS A 125 23.16 10.67 49.73
CA LYS A 125 24.60 10.79 49.99
C LYS A 125 25.26 11.58 48.85
N ASN A 126 26.42 12.19 49.12
CA ASN A 126 27.31 12.73 48.08
C ASN A 126 28.03 11.60 47.32
N CYS A 127 27.26 10.67 46.76
CA CYS A 127 27.76 9.47 46.09
C CYS A 127 26.80 9.11 44.95
N PRO A 128 27.26 8.99 43.70
CA PRO A 128 26.40 8.63 42.58
C PRO A 128 25.91 7.19 42.68
N VAL A 129 24.74 6.90 42.09
CA VAL A 129 24.28 5.51 41.94
C VAL A 129 25.16 4.79 40.91
N GLY A 130 25.61 3.58 41.22
CA GLY A 130 26.43 2.77 40.31
C GLY A 130 25.69 2.38 39.02
N LYS A 131 26.43 2.33 37.90
CA LYS A 131 25.87 1.98 36.57
C LYS A 131 25.11 0.66 36.55
N ASN A 132 25.60 -0.34 37.29
CA ASN A 132 24.99 -1.68 37.36
C ASN A 132 23.66 -1.64 38.12
N GLU A 133 23.52 -0.74 39.09
CA GLU A 133 22.27 -0.59 39.84
C GLU A 133 21.21 0.13 39.00
N ILE A 134 21.58 1.23 38.33
CA ILE A 134 20.69 1.90 37.36
C ILE A 134 20.29 0.93 36.23
N GLY A 135 21.22 0.07 35.80
CA GLY A 135 21.00 -0.99 34.80
C GLY A 135 19.82 -1.91 35.09
N LYS A 136 19.45 -2.07 36.36
CA LYS A 136 18.37 -2.96 36.81
C LYS A 136 17.01 -2.27 36.92
N TRP A 137 16.93 -0.94 36.90
CA TRP A 137 15.73 -0.21 37.31
C TRP A 137 14.49 -0.51 36.46
N THR A 138 14.64 -0.73 35.14
CA THR A 138 13.51 -1.12 34.26
C THR A 138 13.06 -2.54 34.51
N LYS A 139 14.01 -3.47 34.69
CA LYS A 139 13.69 -4.86 35.02
C LYS A 139 12.96 -4.96 36.36
N LEU A 140 13.46 -4.28 37.40
CA LEU A 140 12.81 -4.20 38.72
C LEU A 140 11.40 -3.59 38.63
N ALA A 141 11.21 -2.56 37.79
CA ALA A 141 9.90 -1.96 37.60
C ALA A 141 8.91 -2.92 36.91
N ALA A 142 9.39 -3.76 35.99
CA ALA A 142 8.60 -4.79 35.34
C ALA A 142 8.23 -5.94 36.29
N GLU A 143 9.18 -6.44 37.07
CA GLU A 143 8.94 -7.46 38.12
C GLU A 143 7.90 -6.97 39.13
N LYS A 144 7.99 -5.72 39.58
CA LYS A 144 7.08 -5.15 40.58
C LYS A 144 5.63 -5.00 40.10
N ILE A 145 5.40 -4.99 38.79
CA ILE A 145 4.05 -4.97 38.20
C ILE A 145 3.60 -6.37 37.73
N GLY A 146 4.36 -7.42 38.04
CA GLY A 146 4.01 -8.81 37.71
C GLY A 146 4.28 -9.22 36.26
N LEU A 147 5.17 -8.54 35.54
CA LEU A 147 5.58 -8.98 34.20
C LEU A 147 6.56 -10.16 34.29
N ASP A 148 6.38 -11.14 33.41
CA ASP A 148 7.27 -12.29 33.27
C ASP A 148 8.59 -11.89 32.60
N VAL A 149 9.55 -11.46 33.43
CA VAL A 149 10.90 -11.08 33.01
C VAL A 149 11.84 -12.28 32.81
N CYS A 150 11.40 -13.50 33.10
CA CYS A 150 12.18 -14.72 32.88
C CYS A 150 12.11 -15.13 31.41
N ASN A 151 10.92 -15.03 30.82
CA ASN A 151 10.69 -15.34 29.40
C ASN A 151 10.92 -14.11 28.49
N ILE A 152 10.80 -12.89 29.02
CA ILE A 152 10.97 -11.66 28.25
C ILE A 152 12.17 -10.86 28.77
N ASN A 153 13.20 -10.69 27.93
CA ASN A 153 14.39 -9.92 28.29
C ASN A 153 14.10 -8.41 28.32
N ILE A 154 13.57 -7.93 29.45
CA ILE A 154 13.31 -6.51 29.70
C ILE A 154 14.59 -5.85 30.22
N THR A 155 15.07 -4.85 29.48
CA THR A 155 16.24 -4.06 29.85
C THR A 155 15.92 -2.57 29.82
N ASN A 156 16.81 -1.72 30.31
CA ASN A 156 16.68 -0.27 30.14
C ASN A 156 16.56 0.17 28.67
N HIS A 157 17.07 -0.64 27.73
CA HIS A 157 16.93 -0.36 26.30
C HIS A 157 15.48 -0.53 25.80
N SER A 158 14.67 -1.33 26.49
CA SER A 158 13.26 -1.54 26.18
C SER A 158 12.47 -0.22 26.24
N ASN A 159 12.77 0.69 27.18
CA ASN A 159 12.14 2.01 27.24
C ASN A 159 12.34 2.82 25.95
N ARG A 160 13.57 2.81 25.40
CA ARG A 160 13.88 3.47 24.12
C ARG A 160 13.17 2.80 22.96
N ALA A 161 13.16 1.46 22.91
CA ALA A 161 12.48 0.71 21.86
C ALA A 161 10.98 1.02 21.83
N THR A 162 10.33 1.00 23.01
CA THR A 162 8.91 1.33 23.15
C THR A 162 8.61 2.77 22.78
N ALA A 163 9.43 3.75 23.21
CA ALA A 163 9.25 5.15 22.84
C ALA A 163 9.31 5.37 21.32
N VAL A 164 10.32 4.79 20.65
CA VAL A 164 10.45 4.86 19.19
C VAL A 164 9.26 4.22 18.49
N SER A 165 8.83 3.04 18.96
CA SER A 165 7.66 2.34 18.40
C SER A 165 6.38 3.17 18.56
N HIS A 166 6.13 3.76 19.72
CA HIS A 166 4.95 4.60 19.96
C HIS A 166 4.95 5.88 19.11
N LEU A 167 6.10 6.55 18.96
CA LEU A 167 6.24 7.71 18.08
C LEU A 167 5.93 7.34 16.63
N ALA A 168 6.40 6.17 16.18
CA ALA A 168 6.10 5.65 14.85
C ALA A 168 4.61 5.28 14.69
N LYS A 169 4.00 4.65 15.70
CA LYS A 169 2.56 4.31 15.71
C LYS A 169 1.67 5.56 15.66
N SER A 170 2.15 6.66 16.22
CA SER A 170 1.48 7.97 16.19
C SER A 170 1.53 8.65 14.81
N GLY A 171 2.27 8.09 13.85
CA GLY A 171 2.36 8.60 12.46
C GLY A 171 3.44 9.66 12.24
N LEU A 172 4.37 9.83 13.18
CA LEU A 172 5.49 10.76 12.99
C LEU A 172 6.45 10.28 11.89
N ASP A 173 6.99 11.25 11.16
CA ASP A 173 8.02 11.00 10.15
C ASP A 173 9.35 10.56 10.79
N GLU A 174 10.16 9.79 10.06
CA GLU A 174 11.44 9.29 10.55
C GLU A 174 12.41 10.42 10.94
N GLN A 175 12.45 11.54 10.20
CA GLN A 175 13.32 12.66 10.54
C GLN A 175 12.88 13.31 11.85
N GLN A 176 11.57 13.40 12.09
CA GLN A 176 11.02 13.88 13.36
C GLN A 176 11.39 12.93 14.50
N ILE A 177 11.23 11.62 14.30
CA ILE A 177 11.62 10.60 15.29
C ILE A 177 13.12 10.67 15.57
N ILE A 178 13.96 10.80 14.55
CA ILE A 178 15.41 10.98 14.68
C ILE A 178 15.72 12.20 15.56
N LYS A 179 15.06 13.33 15.29
CA LYS A 179 15.26 14.58 16.04
C LYS A 179 14.84 14.45 17.50
N ILE A 180 13.71 13.80 17.79
CA ILE A 180 13.18 13.59 19.15
C ILE A 180 14.06 12.61 19.94
N THR A 181 14.42 11.47 19.32
CA THR A 181 15.08 10.35 20.00
C THR A 181 16.62 10.40 19.91
N GLY A 182 17.15 11.35 19.14
CA GLY A 182 18.56 11.61 18.92
C GLY A 182 19.29 10.52 18.14
N HIS A 183 18.62 9.75 17.28
CA HIS A 183 19.27 8.76 16.40
C HIS A 183 20.21 9.45 15.39
N ALA A 184 21.19 8.72 14.85
CA ALA A 184 22.16 9.29 13.90
C ALA A 184 21.67 9.21 12.44
N SER A 185 20.84 8.21 12.13
CA SER A 185 20.34 7.97 10.78
C SER A 185 19.05 7.15 10.80
N THR A 186 18.33 7.14 9.68
CA THR A 186 17.13 6.32 9.46
C THR A 186 17.44 4.82 9.58
N SER A 187 18.61 4.37 9.10
CA SER A 187 19.04 2.97 9.24
C SER A 187 19.14 2.53 10.71
N SER A 188 19.49 3.44 11.62
CA SER A 188 19.55 3.14 13.06
C SER A 188 18.16 3.05 13.72
N LEU A 189 17.09 3.47 13.04
CA LEU A 189 15.70 3.31 13.48
C LEU A 189 15.06 2.01 13.00
N ALA A 190 15.52 1.44 11.88
CA ALA A 190 14.89 0.29 11.23
C ALA A 190 14.55 -0.90 12.16
N PRO A 191 15.40 -1.28 13.15
CA PRO A 191 15.08 -2.37 14.08
C PRO A 191 13.88 -2.09 15.00
N TYR A 192 13.53 -0.82 15.24
CA TYR A 192 12.43 -0.44 16.13
C TYR A 192 11.11 -0.21 15.40
N LEU A 193 11.16 -0.14 14.06
CA LEU A 193 10.02 0.22 13.20
C LEU A 193 9.36 -1.02 12.59
N GLU A 194 9.47 -2.19 13.22
CA GLU A 194 8.71 -3.38 12.81
C GLU A 194 7.22 -3.13 12.97
N ILE A 195 6.46 -3.51 11.93
CA ILE A 195 5.01 -3.39 11.93
C ILE A 195 4.47 -4.68 12.55
N ASP A 196 4.01 -4.59 13.79
CA ASP A 196 3.28 -5.69 14.41
C ASP A 196 1.87 -5.87 13.80
N THR A 197 1.22 -6.99 14.12
CA THR A 197 -0.09 -7.35 13.57
C THR A 197 -1.17 -6.31 13.89
N GLU A 198 -1.16 -5.77 15.11
CA GLU A 198 -2.15 -4.80 15.55
C GLU A 198 -1.99 -3.47 14.84
N HIS A 199 -0.76 -3.00 14.70
CA HIS A 199 -0.39 -1.80 13.97
C HIS A 199 -0.75 -1.91 12.49
N HIS A 200 -0.48 -3.07 11.88
CA HIS A 200 -0.93 -3.34 10.52
C HIS A 200 -2.46 -3.22 10.39
N GLU A 201 -3.22 -3.80 11.33
CA GLU A 201 -4.68 -3.71 11.32
C GLU A 201 -5.18 -2.27 11.48
N GLN A 202 -4.60 -1.49 12.39
CA GLN A 202 -4.95 -0.08 12.61
C GLN A 202 -4.70 0.76 11.36
N ILE A 203 -3.58 0.55 10.66
CA ILE A 203 -3.27 1.26 9.41
C ILE A 203 -4.31 0.94 8.33
N ILE A 204 -4.66 -0.35 8.15
CA ILE A 204 -5.68 -0.74 7.18
C ILE A 204 -7.07 -0.20 7.55
N LYS A 205 -7.41 -0.12 8.85
CA LYS A 205 -8.66 0.52 9.30
C LYS A 205 -8.70 2.01 8.96
N LYS A 206 -7.62 2.76 9.21
CA LYS A 206 -7.53 4.18 8.84
C LYS A 206 -7.71 4.40 7.34
N MET A 207 -7.10 3.56 6.51
CA MET A 207 -7.27 3.59 5.05
C MET A 207 -8.74 3.45 4.63
N ARG A 208 -9.52 2.59 5.31
CA ARG A 208 -10.96 2.37 5.03
C ARG A 208 -11.86 3.53 5.52
N LEU A 209 -11.44 4.30 6.54
CA LEU A 209 -12.28 5.31 7.19
C LEU A 209 -12.29 6.69 6.50
N GLN A 210 -11.17 7.12 5.92
CA GLN A 210 -11.08 8.41 5.18
C GLN A 210 -12.04 8.50 3.97
N GLU A 211 -12.70 7.40 3.62
CA GLU A 211 -13.55 7.25 2.44
C GLU A 211 -15.03 7.62 2.71
N LYS A 212 -15.46 7.71 3.98
CA LYS A 212 -16.86 8.10 4.31
C LYS A 212 -17.12 9.59 4.09
N GLU A 213 -16.14 10.46 4.32
CA GLU A 213 -16.29 11.92 4.28
C GLU A 213 -16.29 12.50 2.85
N SER A 214 -15.78 11.77 1.84
CA SER A 214 -15.65 12.25 0.46
C SER A 214 -16.91 12.06 -0.41
N ASN A 215 -17.97 11.41 0.11
CA ASN A 215 -19.15 10.99 -0.67
C ASN A 215 -20.24 12.06 -0.81
N THR A 216 -20.19 13.17 -0.07
CA THR A 216 -21.31 14.14 -0.01
C THR A 216 -21.39 15.10 -1.20
N VAL A 217 -20.37 15.14 -2.08
CA VAL A 217 -20.23 16.19 -3.12
C VAL A 217 -20.53 15.71 -4.55
N VAL A 218 -20.70 14.41 -4.79
CA VAL A 218 -20.63 13.83 -6.16
C VAL A 218 -22.01 13.53 -6.80
N SER A 219 -23.12 13.82 -6.12
CA SER A 219 -24.46 13.52 -6.66
C SER A 219 -24.91 14.42 -7.82
N ALA A 220 -24.16 15.50 -8.15
CA ALA A 220 -24.63 16.55 -9.07
C ALA A 220 -23.99 16.60 -10.47
N THR A 221 -23.08 15.69 -10.86
CA THR A 221 -22.32 15.82 -12.15
C THR A 221 -22.57 14.73 -13.19
N ASN A 222 -23.55 13.84 -12.98
CA ASN A 222 -23.78 12.67 -13.85
C ASN A 222 -24.46 12.99 -15.21
N GLU A 223 -24.95 14.20 -15.45
CA GLU A 223 -25.77 14.47 -16.65
C GLU A 223 -25.00 14.99 -17.88
N LEU A 224 -23.69 15.25 -17.78
CA LEU A 224 -22.91 15.81 -18.91
C LEU A 224 -22.00 14.81 -19.66
N GLN A 225 -21.83 13.56 -19.20
CA GLN A 225 -20.90 12.59 -19.81
C GLN A 225 -21.47 11.71 -20.92
N ALA A 226 -22.79 11.69 -21.12
CA ALA A 226 -23.44 10.89 -22.17
C ALA A 226 -23.07 11.31 -23.61
N LYS A 227 -22.56 12.53 -23.82
CA LYS A 227 -22.27 13.08 -25.16
C LYS A 227 -20.88 12.72 -25.72
N ALA A 228 -19.93 12.25 -24.90
CA ALA A 228 -18.54 12.02 -25.35
C ALA A 228 -18.25 10.59 -25.86
N SER A 229 -19.03 9.59 -25.46
CA SER A 229 -18.86 8.17 -25.89
C SER A 229 -19.16 7.96 -27.38
N SER A 230 -20.02 8.82 -27.96
CA SER A 230 -20.34 8.90 -29.38
C SER A 230 -19.13 9.18 -30.27
N ASN A 231 -18.19 10.02 -29.83
CA ASN A 231 -17.09 10.51 -30.68
C ASN A 231 -15.94 9.51 -30.90
N LYS A 232 -15.77 8.49 -30.06
CA LYS A 232 -14.68 7.50 -30.20
C LYS A 232 -15.06 6.28 -31.04
N TYR A 233 -16.33 5.88 -31.00
CA TYR A 233 -16.91 4.87 -31.89
C TYR A 233 -16.78 5.31 -33.36
N LYS A 234 -17.03 6.60 -33.63
CA LYS A 234 -16.83 7.24 -34.94
C LYS A 234 -15.40 7.14 -35.48
N LYS A 235 -14.36 7.19 -34.63
CA LYS A 235 -12.95 7.20 -35.08
C LYS A 235 -12.43 5.85 -35.57
N ILE A 236 -12.85 4.74 -34.94
CA ILE A 236 -12.49 3.38 -35.42
C ILE A 236 -13.26 3.04 -36.70
N HIS A 237 -14.56 3.36 -36.75
CA HIS A 237 -15.36 3.20 -37.96
C HIS A 237 -14.78 3.97 -39.15
N SER A 238 -14.38 5.23 -38.94
CA SER A 238 -13.73 6.06 -39.97
C SER A 238 -12.44 5.44 -40.51
N SER A 239 -11.54 4.95 -39.65
CA SER A 239 -10.27 4.34 -40.13
C SER A 239 -10.48 3.03 -40.89
N VAL A 240 -11.42 2.19 -40.46
CA VAL A 240 -11.75 0.94 -41.17
C VAL A 240 -12.43 1.23 -42.50
N TRP A 241 -13.30 2.23 -42.53
CA TRP A 241 -13.98 2.67 -43.73
C TRP A 241 -13.02 3.22 -44.78
N SER A 242 -12.10 4.12 -44.40
CA SER A 242 -11.12 4.67 -45.36
C SER A 242 -10.23 3.59 -45.97
N GLN A 243 -9.87 2.54 -45.20
CA GLN A 243 -9.14 1.42 -45.77
C GLN A 243 -9.97 0.63 -46.80
N PHE A 244 -11.26 0.45 -46.53
CA PHE A 244 -12.16 -0.22 -47.46
C PHE A 244 -12.41 0.64 -48.71
N GLU A 245 -12.56 1.95 -48.59
CA GLU A 245 -12.68 2.87 -49.73
C GLU A 245 -11.43 2.84 -50.62
N ASN A 246 -10.24 2.86 -50.02
CA ASN A 246 -8.99 2.71 -50.76
C ASN A 246 -8.95 1.37 -51.52
N PHE A 247 -9.34 0.27 -50.85
CA PHE A 247 -9.42 -1.06 -51.49
C PHE A 247 -10.42 -1.09 -52.66
N CYS A 248 -11.59 -0.47 -52.50
CA CYS A 248 -12.57 -0.34 -53.58
C CYS A 248 -12.02 0.49 -54.74
N SER A 249 -11.32 1.59 -54.44
CA SER A 249 -10.73 2.48 -55.45
C SER A 249 -9.65 1.76 -56.28
N GLU A 250 -8.77 1.00 -55.63
CA GLU A 250 -7.73 0.19 -56.30
C GLU A 250 -8.31 -0.88 -57.26
N ARG A 251 -9.52 -1.37 -56.96
CA ARG A 251 -10.19 -2.43 -57.73
C ARG A 251 -11.33 -1.93 -58.62
N ASN A 252 -11.51 -0.62 -58.72
CA ASN A 252 -12.60 0.03 -59.43
C ASN A 252 -14.00 -0.47 -59.01
N TYR A 253 -14.17 -0.79 -57.72
CA TYR A 253 -15.49 -1.14 -57.17
C TYR A 253 -16.28 0.11 -56.84
N ILE A 254 -17.48 0.21 -57.43
CA ILE A 254 -18.40 1.33 -57.24
C ILE A 254 -19.61 0.82 -56.44
N LEU A 255 -19.81 1.38 -55.24
CA LEU A 255 -20.99 1.12 -54.42
C LEU A 255 -22.04 2.20 -54.72
N GLN A 256 -23.05 1.86 -55.51
CA GLN A 256 -24.12 2.76 -55.95
C GLN A 256 -25.49 2.10 -55.79
N ALA A 257 -26.57 2.87 -56.01
CA ALA A 257 -27.94 2.39 -55.81
C ALA A 257 -28.29 1.15 -56.66
N SER A 258 -27.66 0.99 -57.83
CA SER A 258 -27.87 -0.16 -58.72
C SER A 258 -27.05 -1.40 -58.33
N THR A 259 -26.18 -1.31 -57.32
CA THR A 259 -25.35 -2.45 -56.89
C THR A 259 -26.23 -3.49 -56.20
N THR A 260 -26.33 -4.67 -56.79
CA THR A 260 -27.14 -5.78 -56.27
C THR A 260 -26.52 -6.39 -55.00
N PRO A 261 -27.32 -7.00 -54.10
CA PRO A 261 -26.79 -7.72 -52.94
C PRO A 261 -25.72 -8.77 -53.29
N GLU A 262 -25.84 -9.40 -54.45
CA GLU A 262 -24.88 -10.36 -55.00
C GLU A 262 -23.54 -9.70 -55.33
N GLU A 263 -23.55 -8.51 -55.93
CA GLU A 263 -22.34 -7.73 -56.21
C GLU A 263 -21.68 -7.24 -54.91
N ILE A 264 -22.46 -6.78 -53.93
CA ILE A 264 -21.93 -6.40 -52.61
C ILE A 264 -21.29 -7.62 -51.93
N SER A 265 -21.92 -8.79 -52.04
CA SER A 265 -21.37 -10.04 -51.53
C SER A 265 -20.04 -10.38 -52.19
N ASN A 266 -19.91 -10.20 -53.51
CA ASN A 266 -18.66 -10.41 -54.24
C ASN A 266 -17.55 -9.43 -53.78
N ILE A 267 -17.88 -8.15 -53.57
CA ILE A 267 -16.93 -7.15 -53.06
C ILE A 267 -16.47 -7.51 -51.63
N LEU A 268 -17.40 -7.87 -50.74
CA LEU A 268 -17.05 -8.28 -49.37
C LEU A 268 -16.28 -9.60 -49.32
N MET A 269 -16.53 -10.50 -50.27
CA MET A 269 -15.78 -11.74 -50.43
C MET A 269 -14.33 -11.46 -50.85
N ASP A 270 -14.15 -10.56 -51.82
CA ASP A 270 -12.83 -10.16 -52.29
C ASP A 270 -12.04 -9.42 -51.20
N TYR A 271 -12.69 -8.48 -50.51
CA TYR A 271 -12.11 -7.79 -49.36
C TYR A 271 -11.72 -8.79 -48.25
N ALA A 272 -12.53 -9.82 -48.01
CA ALA A 272 -12.22 -10.83 -47.00
C ALA A 272 -10.90 -11.57 -47.26
N TYR A 273 -10.59 -11.84 -48.53
CA TYR A 273 -9.42 -12.63 -48.92
C TYR A 273 -8.19 -11.75 -49.15
N ASN A 274 -8.38 -10.55 -49.69
CA ASN A 274 -7.31 -9.70 -50.20
C ASN A 274 -7.02 -8.45 -49.35
N MET A 275 -7.67 -8.27 -48.19
CA MET A 275 -7.31 -7.16 -47.28
C MET A 275 -5.87 -7.29 -46.78
N LYS A 276 -5.08 -6.22 -46.97
CA LYS A 276 -3.69 -6.12 -46.52
C LYS A 276 -3.45 -4.80 -45.79
N LYS A 277 -2.40 -4.78 -44.98
CA LYS A 277 -1.93 -3.53 -44.36
C LYS A 277 -1.31 -2.60 -45.41
N VAL A 278 -1.09 -1.34 -45.03
CA VAL A 278 -0.39 -0.34 -45.85
C VAL A 278 1.02 -0.80 -46.25
N ASP A 279 1.68 -1.59 -45.40
CA ASP A 279 3.00 -2.18 -45.68
C ASP A 279 2.94 -3.45 -46.58
N GLY A 280 1.76 -3.82 -47.09
CA GLY A 280 1.54 -5.02 -47.91
C GLY A 280 1.52 -6.34 -47.13
N SER A 281 1.72 -6.31 -45.80
CA SER A 281 1.75 -7.51 -44.97
C SER A 281 0.34 -7.99 -44.58
N ASP A 282 0.20 -9.30 -44.40
CA ASP A 282 -1.05 -9.89 -43.93
C ASP A 282 -1.34 -9.53 -42.46
N TYR A 283 -2.62 -9.31 -42.19
CA TYR A 283 -3.18 -9.13 -40.86
C TYR A 283 -3.10 -10.42 -40.02
N LYS A 284 -3.25 -10.28 -38.70
CA LYS A 284 -3.53 -11.43 -37.82
C LYS A 284 -4.95 -11.94 -38.08
N GLU A 285 -5.15 -13.24 -37.86
CA GLU A 285 -6.44 -13.93 -38.06
C GLU A 285 -7.63 -13.32 -37.27
N SER A 286 -7.34 -12.66 -36.15
CA SER A 286 -8.31 -11.98 -35.29
C SER A 286 -8.65 -10.58 -35.80
N CYS A 287 -7.69 -9.90 -36.43
CA CYS A 287 -7.90 -8.61 -37.08
C CYS A 287 -8.79 -8.78 -38.32
N VAL A 288 -8.55 -9.79 -39.17
CA VAL A 288 -9.36 -10.04 -40.37
C VAL A 288 -10.85 -10.19 -40.03
N LYS A 289 -11.19 -10.94 -38.98
CA LYS A 289 -12.59 -11.08 -38.53
C LYS A 289 -13.20 -9.74 -38.13
N THR A 290 -12.44 -8.96 -37.37
CA THR A 290 -12.91 -7.69 -36.80
C THR A 290 -13.12 -6.66 -37.89
N MET A 291 -12.14 -6.50 -38.78
CA MET A 291 -12.19 -5.59 -39.93
C MET A 291 -13.37 -5.93 -40.84
N TRP A 292 -13.50 -7.19 -41.24
CA TRP A 292 -14.60 -7.63 -42.10
C TRP A 292 -15.98 -7.36 -41.47
N ASN A 293 -16.16 -7.66 -40.18
CA ASN A 293 -17.44 -7.43 -39.50
C ASN A 293 -17.79 -5.94 -39.40
N VAL A 294 -16.80 -5.08 -39.13
CA VAL A 294 -17.03 -3.63 -39.06
C VAL A 294 -17.36 -3.08 -40.45
N THR A 295 -16.61 -3.47 -41.48
CA THR A 295 -16.90 -3.08 -42.87
C THR A 295 -18.28 -3.55 -43.32
N ALA A 296 -18.63 -4.82 -43.07
CA ALA A 296 -19.94 -5.36 -43.43
C ALA A 296 -21.09 -4.59 -42.76
N LYS A 297 -20.93 -4.20 -41.49
CA LYS A 297 -21.90 -3.35 -40.79
C LYS A 297 -21.99 -1.95 -41.39
N LEU A 298 -20.86 -1.34 -41.74
CA LEU A 298 -20.82 -0.02 -42.37
C LEU A 298 -21.44 -0.02 -43.78
N VAL A 299 -21.21 -1.07 -44.57
CA VAL A 299 -21.87 -1.25 -45.87
C VAL A 299 -23.38 -1.40 -45.69
N GLN A 300 -23.82 -2.20 -44.72
CA GLN A 300 -25.24 -2.31 -44.37
C GLN A 300 -25.84 -0.96 -43.99
N GLU A 301 -25.16 -0.18 -43.13
CA GLU A 301 -25.59 1.18 -42.73
C GLU A 301 -25.64 2.14 -43.93
N LYS A 302 -24.64 2.10 -44.84
CA LYS A 302 -24.61 2.93 -46.05
C LYS A 302 -25.79 2.67 -46.98
N PHE A 303 -26.05 1.40 -47.31
CA PHE A 303 -27.13 1.04 -48.23
C PHE A 303 -28.52 1.33 -47.65
N PHE A 304 -28.70 1.13 -46.34
CA PHE A 304 -29.94 1.49 -45.68
C PHE A 304 -30.14 3.01 -45.64
N ASN A 305 -29.12 3.78 -45.26
CA ASN A 305 -29.25 5.23 -45.09
C ASN A 305 -29.36 5.98 -46.43
N GLU A 306 -28.53 5.64 -47.42
CA GLU A 306 -28.44 6.39 -48.68
C GLU A 306 -29.45 5.92 -49.73
N TYR A 307 -29.79 4.63 -49.75
CA TYR A 307 -30.62 4.03 -50.80
C TYR A 307 -31.90 3.38 -50.27
N GLN A 308 -32.11 3.33 -48.95
CA GLN A 308 -33.23 2.61 -48.32
C GLN A 308 -33.27 1.12 -48.69
N ILE A 309 -32.13 0.53 -49.05
CA ILE A 309 -31.98 -0.88 -49.38
C ILE A 309 -31.56 -1.65 -48.11
N SER A 310 -32.42 -2.55 -47.64
CA SER A 310 -32.12 -3.40 -46.50
C SER A 310 -31.35 -4.64 -46.93
N ILE A 311 -30.10 -4.76 -46.48
CA ILE A 311 -29.25 -5.94 -46.62
C ILE A 311 -28.79 -6.44 -45.25
N ASN A 312 -28.58 -7.75 -45.08
CA ASN A 312 -28.00 -8.30 -43.86
C ASN A 312 -26.80 -9.23 -44.18
N PRO A 313 -25.57 -8.66 -44.25
CA PRO A 313 -24.36 -9.42 -44.54
C PRO A 313 -24.03 -10.53 -43.54
N PHE A 314 -24.65 -10.54 -42.37
CA PHE A 314 -24.38 -11.50 -41.30
C PHE A 314 -25.26 -12.75 -41.38
N ASN A 315 -26.43 -12.66 -42.00
CA ASN A 315 -27.42 -13.75 -42.01
C ASN A 315 -27.82 -14.18 -43.43
N ASP A 316 -27.97 -13.24 -44.36
CA ASP A 316 -28.54 -13.51 -45.69
C ASP A 316 -27.71 -14.51 -46.50
N LEU A 317 -28.42 -15.32 -47.30
CA LEU A 317 -27.85 -16.45 -48.02
C LEU A 317 -26.84 -15.99 -49.10
N CYS A 318 -27.09 -14.87 -49.77
CA CYS A 318 -26.20 -14.29 -50.79
C CYS A 318 -24.80 -13.97 -50.22
N PHE A 319 -24.70 -13.58 -48.95
CA PHE A 319 -23.42 -13.29 -48.26
C PHE A 319 -22.73 -14.52 -47.66
N LYS A 320 -23.28 -15.74 -47.84
CA LYS A 320 -22.64 -16.97 -47.36
C LYS A 320 -21.25 -17.18 -47.98
N LYS A 321 -21.08 -16.85 -49.27
CA LYS A 321 -19.79 -16.92 -49.97
C LYS A 321 -18.76 -15.97 -49.34
N ALA A 322 -19.14 -14.73 -49.06
CA ALA A 322 -18.27 -13.75 -48.41
C ALA A 322 -17.86 -14.17 -46.98
N ARG A 323 -18.80 -14.68 -46.18
CA ARG A 323 -18.52 -15.23 -44.83
C ARG A 323 -17.57 -16.43 -44.91
N ASN A 324 -17.76 -17.33 -45.86
CA ASN A 324 -16.89 -18.48 -46.09
C ASN A 324 -15.48 -18.04 -46.51
N ALA A 325 -15.33 -17.03 -47.37
CA ALA A 325 -14.02 -16.49 -47.76
C ALA A 325 -13.28 -15.91 -46.55
N ARG A 326 -13.96 -15.12 -45.71
CA ARG A 326 -13.42 -14.62 -44.43
C ARG A 326 -12.94 -15.76 -43.54
N ASP A 327 -13.78 -16.77 -43.31
CA ASP A 327 -13.43 -17.86 -42.42
C ASP A 327 -12.36 -18.79 -43.03
N SER A 328 -12.26 -18.87 -44.35
CA SER A 328 -11.16 -19.55 -45.06
C SER A 328 -9.84 -18.81 -44.84
N LYS A 329 -9.78 -17.51 -45.13
CA LYS A 329 -8.55 -16.70 -44.92
C LYS A 329 -8.11 -16.71 -43.46
N ARG A 330 -9.06 -16.72 -42.52
CA ARG A 330 -8.76 -16.88 -41.09
C ARG A 330 -8.14 -18.24 -40.76
N ARG A 331 -8.61 -19.34 -41.36
CA ARG A 331 -8.02 -20.67 -41.17
C ARG A 331 -6.61 -20.75 -41.75
N GLU A 332 -6.38 -20.16 -42.92
CA GLU A 332 -5.05 -20.05 -43.55
C GLU A 332 -4.07 -19.28 -42.65
N LEU A 333 -4.44 -18.09 -42.18
CA LEU A 333 -3.63 -17.30 -41.26
C LEU A 333 -3.47 -17.98 -39.89
N GLN A 334 -4.42 -18.80 -39.47
CA GLN A 334 -4.30 -19.58 -38.25
C GLN A 334 -3.31 -20.75 -38.39
N ALA A 335 -3.01 -21.23 -39.60
CA ALA A 335 -1.98 -22.24 -39.84
C ALA A 335 -0.56 -21.66 -39.60
N GLN A 336 -0.35 -20.37 -39.88
CA GLN A 336 0.90 -19.66 -39.66
C GLN A 336 1.10 -19.29 -38.17
N ALA A 337 2.25 -19.65 -37.60
CA ALA A 337 2.51 -19.51 -36.17
C ALA A 337 2.54 -18.04 -35.69
N ASP A 338 3.04 -17.13 -36.52
CA ASP A 338 3.15 -15.69 -36.25
C ASP A 338 1.82 -14.94 -36.41
N LYS A 339 0.90 -15.49 -37.21
CA LYS A 339 -0.43 -14.92 -37.49
C LYS A 339 -1.56 -15.51 -36.64
N ARG A 340 -1.31 -16.63 -35.95
CA ARG A 340 -2.26 -17.27 -35.00
C ARG A 340 -2.39 -16.47 -33.69
N LYS A 341 -3.60 -16.41 -33.13
CA LYS A 341 -3.80 -15.95 -31.74
C LYS A 341 -3.22 -16.95 -30.77
N VAL A 342 -2.13 -16.57 -30.12
CA VAL A 342 -1.53 -17.32 -29.01
C VAL A 342 -2.34 -17.04 -27.75
N SER A 343 -2.91 -18.10 -27.15
CA SER A 343 -3.49 -18.01 -25.81
C SER A 343 -2.41 -17.65 -24.80
N SER A 344 -2.73 -16.80 -23.83
CA SER A 344 -1.76 -16.35 -22.84
C SER A 344 -1.24 -17.51 -22.00
N VAL A 345 0.06 -17.79 -22.13
CA VAL A 345 0.75 -18.85 -21.41
C VAL A 345 0.85 -18.48 -19.92
N ALA A 346 0.73 -19.50 -19.08
CA ALA A 346 1.12 -19.47 -17.68
C ALA A 346 2.57 -18.94 -17.52
N LEU A 347 2.87 -18.26 -16.41
CA LEU A 347 4.27 -17.98 -16.06
C LEU A 347 5.06 -19.31 -16.01
N THR A 348 6.27 -19.36 -16.52
CA THR A 348 7.11 -20.57 -16.45
C THR A 348 7.68 -20.75 -15.03
N GLU A 349 8.14 -21.95 -14.70
CA GLU A 349 8.82 -22.20 -13.41
C GLU A 349 10.10 -21.36 -13.27
N GLU A 350 10.79 -21.10 -14.38
CA GLU A 350 11.95 -20.19 -14.41
C GLU A 350 11.58 -18.73 -14.14
N GLU A 351 10.46 -18.24 -14.69
CA GLU A 351 9.95 -16.90 -14.36
C GLU A 351 9.53 -16.81 -12.89
N LEU A 352 9.00 -17.89 -12.31
CA LEU A 352 8.68 -18.00 -10.88
C LEU A 352 9.94 -18.00 -10.01
N MET A 353 10.96 -18.77 -10.40
CA MET A 353 12.26 -18.77 -9.73
C MET A 353 12.94 -17.41 -9.81
N LYS A 354 12.85 -16.71 -10.94
CA LYS A 354 13.29 -15.31 -11.05
C LYS A 354 12.51 -14.40 -10.09
N ILE A 355 11.20 -14.57 -9.93
CA ILE A 355 10.40 -13.78 -8.95
C ILE A 355 10.79 -14.10 -7.50
N LYS A 356 11.05 -15.39 -7.18
CA LYS A 356 11.59 -15.82 -5.87
C LYS A 356 12.97 -15.20 -5.62
N ASN A 357 13.83 -15.15 -6.65
CA ASN A 357 15.22 -14.69 -6.56
C ASN A 357 15.41 -13.17 -6.72
N PHE A 358 14.44 -12.43 -7.28
CA PHE A 358 14.49 -10.96 -7.37
C PHE A 358 14.50 -10.27 -5.99
N LYS A 359 14.18 -11.01 -4.92
CA LYS A 359 14.30 -10.57 -3.52
C LYS A 359 15.62 -10.94 -2.84
N THR A 360 16.44 -11.82 -3.41
CA THR A 360 17.70 -12.30 -2.80
C THR A 360 18.97 -11.68 -3.40
N ALA A 361 18.86 -10.85 -4.45
CA ALA A 361 20.03 -10.30 -5.16
C ALA A 361 20.72 -9.09 -4.49
N GLN A 362 20.38 -8.70 -3.26
CA GLN A 362 21.19 -7.75 -2.50
C GLN A 362 21.37 -8.21 -1.05
N GLY A 363 22.55 -8.80 -0.81
CA GLY A 363 23.26 -8.97 0.46
C GLY A 363 22.46 -8.68 1.72
N GLY A 364 21.88 -9.72 2.28
CA GLY A 364 21.24 -9.71 3.58
C GLY A 364 20.41 -10.97 3.70
N ASN A 365 20.64 -11.74 4.75
CA ASN A 365 19.86 -12.92 5.11
C ASN A 365 18.45 -12.45 5.55
N HIS A 366 17.68 -11.87 4.64
CA HIS A 366 16.29 -11.48 4.89
C HIS A 366 15.47 -12.75 4.85
N ARG A 367 15.14 -13.22 6.05
CA ARG A 367 14.26 -14.36 6.31
C ARG A 367 12.99 -14.28 5.47
N LEU A 368 12.41 -15.44 5.19
CA LEU A 368 11.07 -15.66 4.66
C LEU A 368 9.92 -14.98 5.48
N GLU A 369 10.24 -14.10 6.43
CA GLU A 369 9.34 -13.58 7.48
C GLU A 369 8.50 -12.34 7.08
N ASP A 370 8.82 -11.62 5.99
CA ASP A 370 7.99 -10.47 5.54
C ASP A 370 6.76 -10.90 4.72
N SER A 371 5.93 -11.77 5.31
CA SER A 371 4.66 -12.18 4.73
C SER A 371 3.63 -11.05 4.81
N LYS A 372 2.94 -10.78 3.71
CA LYS A 372 1.83 -9.82 3.67
C LYS A 372 0.55 -10.53 4.13
N TRP A 373 -0.12 -9.93 5.11
CA TRP A 373 -1.33 -10.49 5.69
C TRP A 373 -2.58 -9.83 5.11
N LEU A 374 -3.66 -10.60 4.96
CA LEU A 374 -5.00 -10.06 4.71
C LEU A 374 -5.69 -9.84 6.05
N THR A 375 -6.26 -8.65 6.25
CA THR A 375 -7.01 -8.31 7.48
C THR A 375 -8.51 -8.39 7.23
N THR A 376 -9.24 -8.95 8.21
CA THR A 376 -10.70 -9.03 8.13
C THR A 376 -11.33 -7.63 8.04
N ASN A 377 -12.42 -7.51 7.29
CA ASN A 377 -13.25 -6.32 7.28
C ASN A 377 -14.57 -6.65 7.97
N LYS A 378 -14.66 -6.32 9.27
CA LYS A 378 -15.88 -6.54 10.06
C LYS A 378 -16.99 -5.53 9.74
N ALA A 379 -16.63 -4.36 9.20
CA ALA A 379 -17.58 -3.29 8.90
C ALA A 379 -18.32 -3.49 7.56
N ASP A 380 -17.67 -4.17 6.61
CA ASP A 380 -18.29 -4.56 5.34
C ASP A 380 -17.84 -5.98 5.01
N LEU A 381 -18.70 -6.93 5.37
CA LEU A 381 -18.46 -8.35 5.18
C LEU A 381 -18.36 -8.70 3.68
N HIS A 382 -19.08 -7.99 2.80
CA HIS A 382 -19.03 -8.22 1.37
C HIS A 382 -17.69 -7.86 0.75
N MET A 383 -17.08 -6.79 1.25
CA MET A 383 -15.75 -6.32 0.87
C MET A 383 -14.61 -6.92 1.70
N CYS A 384 -14.89 -7.92 2.54
CA CYS A 384 -13.88 -8.55 3.39
C CYS A 384 -12.94 -9.46 2.56
N PRO A 385 -11.65 -9.13 2.42
CA PRO A 385 -10.74 -9.91 1.56
C PRO A 385 -10.50 -11.32 2.10
N VAL A 386 -10.52 -11.49 3.44
CA VAL A 386 -10.44 -12.81 4.07
C VAL A 386 -11.66 -13.64 3.69
N ARG A 387 -12.88 -13.09 3.77
CA ARG A 387 -14.10 -13.80 3.37
C ARG A 387 -14.08 -14.18 1.90
N VAL A 388 -13.69 -13.24 1.02
CA VAL A 388 -13.60 -13.48 -0.43
C VAL A 388 -12.59 -14.59 -0.73
N LEU A 389 -11.43 -14.58 -0.07
CA LEU A 389 -10.42 -15.62 -0.22
C LEU A 389 -10.93 -16.98 0.31
N THR A 390 -11.55 -17.03 1.49
CA THR A 390 -12.14 -18.25 2.04
C THR A 390 -13.19 -18.83 1.10
N LEU A 391 -14.07 -17.98 0.54
CA LEU A 391 -15.06 -18.42 -0.45
C LEU A 391 -14.37 -18.96 -1.71
N LEU A 392 -13.36 -18.26 -2.25
CA LEU A 392 -12.59 -18.70 -3.40
C LEU A 392 -11.99 -20.10 -3.18
N LEU A 393 -11.38 -20.32 -2.01
CA LEU A 393 -10.76 -21.59 -1.64
C LEU A 393 -11.80 -22.70 -1.42
N SER A 394 -12.96 -22.39 -0.82
CA SER A 394 -14.05 -23.37 -0.62
C SER A 394 -14.63 -23.92 -1.92
N LYS A 395 -14.46 -23.20 -3.04
CA LYS A 395 -14.92 -23.59 -4.37
C LYS A 395 -13.89 -24.40 -5.16
N ARG A 396 -12.74 -24.72 -4.55
CA ARG A 396 -11.76 -25.66 -5.12
C ARG A 396 -12.20 -27.07 -4.78
N THR A 397 -12.52 -27.86 -5.81
CA THR A 397 -12.85 -29.29 -5.61
C THR A 397 -11.60 -30.09 -5.25
N PRO A 398 -11.73 -31.25 -4.56
CA PRO A 398 -10.59 -32.07 -4.16
C PRO A 398 -9.67 -32.50 -5.30
N ASN A 399 -10.22 -32.60 -6.52
CA ASN A 399 -9.49 -33.05 -7.71
C ASN A 399 -8.59 -31.97 -8.35
N ILE A 400 -8.49 -30.77 -7.74
CA ILE A 400 -7.63 -29.70 -8.24
C ILE A 400 -6.23 -29.88 -7.65
N THR A 401 -5.30 -30.34 -8.48
CA THR A 401 -3.88 -30.49 -8.13
C THR A 401 -3.06 -29.22 -8.39
N CYS A 402 -3.59 -28.25 -9.14
CA CYS A 402 -2.89 -27.01 -9.44
C CYS A 402 -2.78 -26.12 -8.20
N GLU A 403 -1.55 -25.81 -7.79
CA GLU A 403 -1.25 -24.96 -6.63
C GLU A 403 -1.57 -23.46 -6.84
N ARG A 404 -1.73 -23.01 -8.09
CA ARG A 404 -1.96 -21.57 -8.37
C ARG A 404 -3.28 -21.08 -7.80
N LEU A 405 -3.26 -19.92 -7.16
CA LEU A 405 -4.47 -19.38 -6.51
C LEU A 405 -5.64 -19.14 -7.49
N PHE A 406 -5.35 -18.55 -8.66
CA PHE A 406 -6.37 -18.24 -9.66
C PHE A 406 -6.42 -19.30 -10.76
N LEU A 407 -7.59 -19.91 -10.91
CA LEU A 407 -7.86 -20.99 -11.85
C LEU A 407 -8.83 -20.55 -12.96
N THR A 408 -8.80 -21.27 -14.07
CA THR A 408 -9.71 -21.02 -15.20
C THR A 408 -11.13 -21.40 -14.79
N VAL A 409 -12.10 -20.50 -15.00
CA VAL A 409 -13.51 -20.77 -14.73
C VAL A 409 -14.01 -21.92 -15.61
N ASN A 410 -14.74 -22.86 -15.03
CA ASN A 410 -15.41 -23.91 -15.78
C ASN A 410 -16.68 -23.35 -16.44
N PRO A 411 -16.81 -23.28 -17.78
CA PRO A 411 -18.00 -22.73 -18.44
C PRO A 411 -19.33 -23.40 -18.05
N TYR A 412 -19.26 -24.64 -17.55
CA TYR A 412 -20.41 -25.43 -17.14
C TYR A 412 -20.69 -25.37 -15.64
N TRP A 413 -20.05 -24.47 -14.90
CA TRP A 413 -20.20 -24.38 -13.44
C TRP A 413 -21.64 -24.13 -12.99
N LYS A 414 -22.48 -23.50 -13.83
CA LYS A 414 -23.91 -23.27 -13.56
C LYS A 414 -24.84 -24.44 -13.98
N LYS A 415 -24.33 -25.50 -14.63
CA LYS A 415 -25.20 -26.58 -15.17
C LYS A 415 -25.77 -27.50 -14.09
N SER A 416 -25.07 -27.72 -12.99
CA SER A 416 -25.57 -28.49 -11.84
C SER A 416 -24.94 -27.98 -10.55
N SER A 417 -25.60 -28.20 -9.42
CA SER A 417 -25.05 -27.91 -8.09
C SER A 417 -23.76 -28.68 -7.78
N SER A 418 -23.53 -29.81 -8.45
CA SER A 418 -22.34 -30.65 -8.38
C SER A 418 -21.21 -30.23 -9.34
N SER A 419 -21.45 -29.27 -10.24
CA SER A 419 -20.48 -28.84 -11.24
C SER A 419 -19.34 -28.06 -10.58
N ALA A 420 -18.09 -28.47 -10.85
CA ALA A 420 -16.91 -27.77 -10.37
C ALA A 420 -16.88 -26.32 -10.89
N TRP A 421 -16.54 -25.37 -10.01
CA TRP A 421 -16.44 -23.94 -10.38
C TRP A 421 -15.25 -23.64 -11.28
N TYR A 422 -14.15 -24.36 -11.05
CA TYR A 422 -12.88 -24.13 -11.72
C TYR A 422 -12.38 -25.40 -12.42
N LYS A 423 -11.66 -25.21 -13.51
CA LYS A 423 -10.84 -26.25 -14.13
C LYS A 423 -9.53 -26.40 -13.35
N ASN A 424 -8.89 -27.57 -13.42
CA ASN A 424 -7.56 -27.80 -12.87
C ASN A 424 -6.45 -27.18 -13.77
N THR A 425 -6.67 -25.95 -14.23
CA THR A 425 -5.73 -25.21 -15.07
C THR A 425 -5.62 -23.76 -14.59
N PRO A 426 -4.40 -23.23 -14.45
CA PRO A 426 -4.21 -21.86 -14.00
C PRO A 426 -4.74 -20.87 -15.05
N ILE A 427 -5.27 -19.74 -14.59
CA ILE A 427 -5.63 -18.66 -15.50
C ILE A 427 -4.35 -17.98 -16.03
N GLY A 428 -4.36 -17.57 -17.30
CA GLY A 428 -3.22 -16.93 -17.94
C GLY A 428 -2.95 -15.50 -17.44
N ARG A 429 -1.68 -15.08 -17.41
CA ARG A 429 -1.24 -13.76 -16.92
C ARG A 429 -1.94 -12.60 -17.65
N ASN A 430 -2.15 -12.71 -18.95
CA ASN A 430 -2.79 -11.65 -19.72
C ASN A 430 -4.28 -11.50 -19.41
N GLU A 431 -4.95 -12.55 -18.92
CA GLU A 431 -6.34 -12.42 -18.46
C GLU A 431 -6.39 -11.71 -17.10
N ILE A 432 -5.51 -12.08 -16.15
CA ILE A 432 -5.39 -11.38 -14.87
C ILE A 432 -5.05 -9.90 -15.06
N ASN A 433 -4.17 -9.58 -16.02
CA ASN A 433 -3.77 -8.21 -16.33
C ASN A 433 -4.94 -7.32 -16.81
N LYS A 434 -6.05 -7.91 -17.25
CA LYS A 434 -7.23 -7.18 -17.71
C LYS A 434 -8.22 -6.88 -16.59
N TRP A 435 -8.20 -7.59 -15.47
CA TRP A 435 -9.28 -7.55 -14.47
C TRP A 435 -9.60 -6.15 -13.94
N THR A 436 -8.60 -5.37 -13.55
CA THR A 436 -8.84 -4.00 -13.04
C THR A 436 -9.41 -3.09 -14.12
N ARG A 437 -8.96 -3.26 -15.37
CA ARG A 437 -9.47 -2.50 -16.52
C ARG A 437 -10.90 -2.92 -16.88
N CYS A 438 -11.20 -4.22 -16.91
CA CYS A 438 -12.54 -4.72 -17.18
C CYS A 438 -13.53 -4.27 -16.11
N ALA A 439 -13.14 -4.32 -14.84
CA ALA A 439 -13.96 -3.81 -13.73
C ALA A 439 -14.21 -2.29 -13.87
N ALA A 440 -13.22 -1.52 -14.33
CA ALA A 440 -13.39 -0.10 -14.66
C ALA A 440 -14.41 0.15 -15.76
N GLU A 441 -14.30 -0.61 -16.85
CA GLU A 441 -15.19 -0.51 -18.01
C GLU A 441 -16.63 -0.92 -17.64
N GLU A 442 -16.81 -1.95 -16.81
CA GLU A 442 -18.11 -2.41 -16.31
C GLU A 442 -18.86 -1.34 -15.51
N ILE A 443 -18.14 -0.41 -14.86
CA ILE A 443 -18.74 0.69 -14.11
C ILE A 443 -18.75 2.03 -14.87
N GLY A 444 -18.47 1.99 -16.18
CA GLY A 444 -18.56 3.15 -17.07
C GLY A 444 -17.32 4.07 -17.10
N ILE A 445 -16.18 3.67 -16.51
CA ILE A 445 -14.95 4.47 -16.56
C ILE A 445 -14.24 4.28 -17.91
N ASP A 446 -13.95 5.38 -18.62
CA ASP A 446 -13.14 5.37 -19.84
C ASP A 446 -11.65 5.15 -19.53
N THR A 447 -11.24 3.87 -19.54
CA THR A 447 -9.86 3.40 -19.28
C THR A 447 -8.83 3.86 -20.33
N LYS A 448 -9.28 4.45 -21.44
CA LYS A 448 -8.41 5.02 -22.47
C LYS A 448 -8.13 6.51 -22.24
N LYS A 449 -8.98 7.22 -21.48
CA LYS A 449 -8.70 8.60 -21.00
C LYS A 449 -7.91 8.57 -19.70
N VAL A 450 -8.30 7.69 -18.79
CA VAL A 450 -7.61 7.46 -17.51
C VAL A 450 -6.95 6.09 -17.60
N LYS A 451 -5.62 6.04 -17.76
CA LYS A 451 -4.88 4.78 -17.95
C LYS A 451 -4.92 3.95 -16.66
N ILE A 452 -5.96 3.13 -16.53
CA ILE A 452 -6.14 2.21 -15.40
C ILE A 452 -5.48 0.88 -15.72
N THR A 453 -4.57 0.47 -14.85
CA THR A 453 -3.84 -0.81 -14.94
C THR A 453 -3.89 -1.50 -13.58
N ASN A 454 -3.53 -2.78 -13.51
CA ASN A 454 -3.36 -3.47 -12.21
C ASN A 454 -2.33 -2.75 -11.30
N HIS A 455 -1.42 -1.97 -11.87
CA HIS A 455 -0.46 -1.18 -11.08
C HIS A 455 -1.10 0.04 -10.41
N SER A 456 -2.18 0.58 -10.98
CA SER A 456 -2.93 1.72 -10.44
C SER A 456 -3.49 1.43 -9.04
N THR A 457 -3.81 0.17 -8.74
CA THR A 457 -4.27 -0.27 -7.42
C THR A 457 -3.22 -0.07 -6.34
N ARG A 458 -1.95 -0.38 -6.66
CA ARG A 458 -0.81 -0.15 -5.75
C ARG A 458 -0.60 1.34 -5.51
N SER A 459 -0.70 2.17 -6.55
CA SER A 459 -0.56 3.63 -6.43
C SER A 459 -1.65 4.28 -5.57
N THR A 460 -2.88 3.79 -5.70
CA THR A 460 -4.01 4.29 -4.92
C THR A 460 -3.84 3.98 -3.44
N VAL A 461 -3.47 2.74 -3.11
CA VAL A 461 -3.16 2.33 -1.73
C VAL A 461 -2.05 3.20 -1.15
N VAL A 462 -0.95 3.40 -1.90
CA VAL A 462 0.18 4.23 -1.46
C VAL A 462 -0.30 5.65 -1.11
N SER A 463 -1.06 6.27 -2.00
CA SER A 463 -1.53 7.64 -1.82
C SER A 463 -2.52 7.78 -0.68
N HIS A 464 -3.42 6.81 -0.47
CA HIS A 464 -4.34 6.81 0.67
C HIS A 464 -3.60 6.70 2.00
N LEU A 465 -2.60 5.82 2.08
CA LEU A 465 -1.80 5.66 3.29
C LEU A 465 -1.02 6.95 3.63
N VAL A 466 -0.49 7.64 2.62
CA VAL A 466 0.16 8.95 2.81
C VAL A 466 -0.83 9.98 3.33
N LYS A 467 -2.03 10.06 2.74
CA LYS A 467 -3.12 10.93 3.22
C LYS A 467 -3.59 10.58 4.64
N ALA A 468 -3.48 9.32 5.04
CA ALA A 468 -3.77 8.86 6.39
C ALA A 468 -2.66 9.17 7.40
N GLY A 469 -1.61 9.90 6.98
CA GLY A 469 -0.49 10.27 7.84
C GLY A 469 0.44 9.11 8.17
N ILE A 470 0.49 8.06 7.33
CA ILE A 470 1.40 6.94 7.51
C ILE A 470 2.80 7.33 7.03
N SER A 471 3.82 7.10 7.85
CA SER A 471 5.20 7.47 7.53
C SER A 471 5.76 6.65 6.36
N GLU A 472 6.72 7.21 5.62
CA GLU A 472 7.27 6.58 4.41
C GLU A 472 7.86 5.18 4.67
N HIS A 473 8.44 4.95 5.84
CA HIS A 473 8.98 3.64 6.20
C HIS A 473 7.90 2.60 6.47
N GLN A 474 6.84 2.95 7.19
CA GLN A 474 5.71 2.05 7.40
C GLN A 474 5.06 1.72 6.05
N LEU A 475 4.95 2.74 5.20
CA LEU A 475 4.48 2.61 3.83
C LEU A 475 5.34 1.63 3.03
N ILE A 476 6.68 1.74 3.08
CA ILE A 476 7.64 0.81 2.44
C ILE A 476 7.38 -0.64 2.88
N LYS A 477 7.26 -0.88 4.19
CA LYS A 477 7.02 -2.23 4.75
C LYS A 477 5.67 -2.80 4.30
N ILE A 478 4.59 -2.03 4.35
CA ILE A 478 3.24 -2.48 3.93
C ILE A 478 3.21 -2.77 2.42
N THR A 479 3.74 -1.85 1.64
CA THR A 479 3.61 -1.90 0.17
C THR A 479 4.70 -2.76 -0.47
N GLY A 480 5.78 -3.08 0.25
CA GLY A 480 6.92 -3.86 -0.23
C GLY A 480 7.71 -3.11 -1.31
N HIS A 481 7.95 -1.81 -1.12
CA HIS A 481 8.91 -1.07 -1.94
C HIS A 481 10.33 -1.31 -1.42
N LYS A 482 11.35 -1.07 -2.25
CA LYS A 482 12.74 -1.24 -1.83
C LYS A 482 13.22 -0.11 -0.92
N ASN A 483 12.81 1.13 -1.22
CA ASN A 483 13.21 2.34 -0.51
C ASN A 483 12.24 3.50 -0.81
N ALA A 484 12.43 4.62 -0.11
CA ALA A 484 11.61 5.83 -0.25
C ALA A 484 11.66 6.41 -1.68
N THR A 485 12.81 6.34 -2.35
CA THR A 485 12.93 6.77 -3.75
C THR A 485 12.00 5.98 -4.67
N SER A 486 11.82 4.69 -4.40
CA SER A 486 10.90 3.82 -5.13
C SER A 486 9.41 4.14 -4.88
N LEU A 487 9.09 4.89 -3.81
CA LEU A 487 7.73 5.37 -3.52
C LEU A 487 7.37 6.65 -4.29
N LYS A 488 8.34 7.52 -4.56
CA LYS A 488 8.12 8.83 -5.19
C LYS A 488 7.24 8.82 -6.46
N PRO A 489 7.34 7.83 -7.37
CA PRO A 489 6.47 7.76 -8.54
C PRO A 489 4.98 7.61 -8.19
N TYR A 490 4.66 6.99 -7.05
CA TYR A 490 3.30 6.70 -6.61
C TYR A 490 2.65 7.89 -5.88
N LEU A 491 3.45 8.83 -5.36
CA LEU A 491 2.99 10.05 -4.68
C LEU A 491 2.37 11.09 -5.64
N LYS A 492 2.57 10.92 -6.96
CA LYS A 492 2.16 11.87 -7.99
C LYS A 492 0.77 11.63 -8.58
N VAL A 493 0.02 10.63 -8.09
CA VAL A 493 -1.24 10.23 -8.72
C VAL A 493 -2.37 11.17 -8.33
N ASP A 494 -3.05 11.69 -9.34
CA ASP A 494 -4.09 12.71 -9.22
C ASP A 494 -5.28 12.24 -8.34
N GLN A 495 -6.01 13.19 -7.76
CA GLN A 495 -7.13 12.86 -6.87
C GLN A 495 -8.32 12.20 -7.61
N GLU A 496 -8.46 12.39 -8.92
CA GLU A 496 -9.59 11.91 -9.73
C GLU A 496 -9.44 10.41 -10.08
N HIS A 497 -8.23 9.97 -10.39
CA HIS A 497 -7.81 8.61 -10.66
C HIS A 497 -8.03 7.73 -9.43
N HIS A 498 -7.67 8.23 -8.24
CA HIS A 498 -7.92 7.55 -6.97
C HIS A 498 -9.41 7.36 -6.68
N LYS A 499 -10.20 8.42 -6.88
CA LYS A 499 -11.66 8.36 -6.70
C LYS A 499 -12.27 7.30 -7.62
N LYS A 500 -11.90 7.29 -8.90
CA LYS A 500 -12.35 6.31 -9.90
C LYS A 500 -11.94 4.89 -9.53
N LEU A 501 -10.69 4.66 -9.09
CA LEU A 501 -10.22 3.32 -8.75
C LEU A 501 -10.92 2.70 -7.55
N TRP A 502 -11.33 3.52 -6.58
CA TRP A 502 -12.08 3.04 -5.44
C TRP A 502 -13.51 2.63 -5.82
N ILE A 503 -14.18 3.39 -6.68
CA ILE A 503 -15.51 3.02 -7.20
C ILE A 503 -15.43 1.66 -7.89
N ILE A 504 -14.36 1.39 -8.64
CA ILE A 504 -14.12 0.07 -9.25
C ILE A 504 -14.09 -1.02 -8.19
N CYS A 505 -13.31 -0.84 -7.13
CA CYS A 505 -13.22 -1.84 -6.06
C CYS A 505 -14.57 -2.07 -5.37
N ARG A 506 -15.37 -1.03 -5.13
CA ARG A 506 -16.62 -1.12 -4.36
C ARG A 506 -17.82 -1.58 -5.19
N VAL A 507 -17.97 -1.08 -6.42
CA VAL A 507 -19.14 -1.35 -7.28
C VAL A 507 -19.01 -2.67 -8.04
N ALA A 508 -17.81 -3.06 -8.48
CA ALA A 508 -17.63 -4.31 -9.22
C ALA A 508 -17.92 -5.57 -8.37
N LEU A 509 -17.80 -5.47 -7.04
CA LEU A 509 -18.14 -6.55 -6.10
C LEU A 509 -19.65 -6.62 -5.77
N LEU A 510 -20.36 -5.48 -5.77
CA LEU A 510 -21.79 -5.43 -5.49
C LEU A 510 -22.64 -5.86 -6.69
N HIS A 511 -22.23 -5.55 -7.92
CA HIS A 511 -23.03 -5.80 -9.13
C HIS A 511 -23.10 -7.28 -9.58
N LYS A 512 -22.30 -8.19 -9.01
CA LYS A 512 -22.26 -9.62 -9.41
C LYS A 512 -22.70 -10.61 -8.33
N MET A 513 -23.12 -10.15 -7.15
CA MET A 513 -23.71 -11.05 -6.12
C MET A 513 -25.25 -11.09 -6.16
N LEU A 514 -25.90 -10.30 -7.03
CA LEU A 514 -27.36 -10.27 -7.23
C LEU A 514 -27.82 -10.97 -8.52
N LEU A 515 -26.94 -11.70 -9.22
CA LEU A 515 -27.19 -12.52 -10.42
C LEU A 515 -26.36 -13.82 -10.37
#